data_AF-A0A1J3IW34-F1
#
_entry.id   AF-A0A1J3IW34-F1
#
_cell.length_a   1.000
_cell.length_b   1.000
_cell.length_c   1.000
_cell.angle_alpha   90.00
_cell.angle_beta   90.00
_cell.angle_gamma   90.00
#
_symmetry.space_group_name_H-M   'P 1'
#
loop_
_entity.id
_entity.type
_entity.pdbx_description
1 polymer ?
#
loop_
_entity_poly.entity_id
_entity_poly.type
_entity_poly.pdbx_seq_one_letter_code
_entity_poly.pdbx_strand_id
1 'polypeptide(L)'
;ADEKLFQKMSLVQQFISPVHLDIQPAFQNETSWLLAQKELQKINMYKTPRDKLMCILSCCKVISNLLLNASLASNENAPGADEFLPALIYVTIKANPPQFHSNLLYIQR
;
A
#
# COMPACT_ATOMS: atom_id res chain seq x y z
N ALA A 1 -12.69 10.57 12.34
CA ALA A 1 -12.40 9.29 11.65
C ALA A 1 -10.93 9.23 11.22
N ASP A 2 -10.39 10.28 10.58
CA ASP A 2 -8.98 10.35 10.19
C ASP A 2 -8.00 10.17 11.34
N GLU A 3 -8.15 10.91 12.44
CA GLU A 3 -7.24 10.84 13.58
C GLU A 3 -7.19 9.42 14.18
N LYS A 4 -8.35 8.78 14.35
CA LYS A 4 -8.46 7.39 14.81
C LYS A 4 -7.71 6.43 13.89
N LEU A 5 -7.84 6.61 12.57
CA LEU A 5 -7.16 5.75 11.58
C LEU A 5 -5.65 5.97 11.62
N PHE A 6 -5.21 7.23 11.64
CA PHE A 6 -3.80 7.61 11.69
C PHE A 6 -3.13 7.10 12.97
N GLN A 7 -3.74 7.31 14.14
CA GLN A 7 -3.22 6.79 15.42
C GLN A 7 -3.11 5.26 15.40
N LYS A 8 -4.14 4.56 14.88
CA LYS A 8 -4.11 3.10 14.78
C LYS A 8 -2.95 2.62 13.90
N MET A 9 -2.77 3.22 12.71
CA MET A 9 -1.66 2.87 11.82
C MET A 9 -0.29 3.22 12.43
N SER A 10 -0.16 4.34 13.15
CA SER A 10 1.07 4.75 13.85
C SER A 10 1.52 3.74 14.91
N LEU A 11 0.59 3.08 15.59
CA LEU A 11 0.92 2.04 16.57
C LEU A 11 1.23 0.71 15.87
N VAL A 12 0.37 0.27 14.94
CA VAL A 12 0.50 -1.03 14.27
C VAL A 12 1.76 -1.10 13.40
N GLN A 13 2.14 0.00 12.73
CA GLN A 13 3.30 0.00 11.84
C GLN A 13 4.63 -0.35 12.53
N GLN A 14 4.72 -0.18 13.86
CA GLN A 14 5.94 -0.41 14.65
C GLN A 14 6.28 -1.90 14.79
N PHE A 15 5.28 -2.79 14.72
CA PHE A 15 5.47 -4.23 14.94
C PHE A 15 4.91 -5.10 13.81
N ILE A 16 4.07 -4.55 12.93
CA ILE A 16 3.56 -5.33 11.80
C ILE A 16 4.71 -5.69 10.85
N SER A 17 4.70 -6.95 10.45
CA SER A 17 5.62 -7.56 9.49
C SER A 17 4.80 -8.32 8.43
N PRO A 18 5.37 -8.61 7.25
CA PRO A 18 4.65 -9.23 6.14
C PRO A 18 3.93 -10.54 6.50
N VAL A 19 4.52 -11.35 7.39
CA VAL A 19 3.94 -12.64 7.82
C VAL A 19 2.62 -12.50 8.58
N HIS A 20 2.34 -11.35 9.20
CA HIS A 20 1.07 -11.12 9.89
C HIS A 20 -0.12 -10.92 8.93
N LEU A 21 0.16 -10.75 7.65
CA LEU A 21 -0.83 -10.57 6.59
C LEU A 21 -0.73 -11.68 5.53
N ASP A 22 -0.10 -12.82 5.86
CA ASP A 22 0.05 -13.95 4.94
C ASP A 22 0.85 -13.63 3.65
N ILE A 23 1.70 -12.60 3.69
CA ILE A 23 2.60 -12.27 2.56
C ILE A 23 3.74 -13.28 2.53
N GLN A 24 3.79 -14.08 1.46
CA GLN A 24 4.77 -15.16 1.32
C GLN A 24 6.22 -14.62 1.33
N PRO A 25 7.20 -15.41 1.84
CA PRO A 25 8.62 -15.04 1.90
C PRO A 25 9.20 -14.53 0.58
N ALA A 26 8.74 -15.06 -0.55
CA ALA A 26 9.15 -14.62 -1.89
C ALA A 26 8.90 -13.11 -2.13
N PHE A 27 7.99 -12.50 -1.38
CA PHE A 27 7.57 -11.09 -1.52
C PHE A 27 8.05 -10.19 -0.37
N GLN A 28 8.94 -10.64 0.51
CA GLN A 28 9.25 -9.95 1.78
C GLN A 28 10.34 -8.86 1.71
N ASN A 29 10.80 -8.45 0.53
CA ASN A 29 11.80 -7.38 0.44
C ASN A 29 11.24 -6.03 0.91
N GLU A 30 11.52 -5.64 2.16
CA GLU A 30 10.97 -4.43 2.77
C GLU A 30 11.33 -3.14 2.02
N THR A 31 12.56 -3.06 1.51
CA THR A 31 13.04 -1.91 0.74
C THR A 31 12.26 -1.73 -0.56
N SER A 32 11.79 -2.84 -1.16
CA SER A 32 10.99 -2.81 -2.38
C SER A 32 9.67 -2.06 -2.19
N TRP A 33 9.04 -2.18 -1.01
CA TRP A 33 7.75 -1.56 -0.72
C TRP A 33 7.83 -0.05 -0.51
N LEU A 34 9.02 0.51 -0.26
CA LEU A 34 9.21 1.93 0.01
C LEU A 34 8.71 2.82 -1.13
N LEU A 35 8.87 2.37 -2.38
CA LEU A 35 8.39 3.13 -3.55
C LEU A 35 6.86 3.25 -3.55
N ALA A 36 6.14 2.15 -3.26
CA ALA A 36 4.68 2.16 -3.20
C ALA A 36 4.18 3.07 -2.06
N GLN A 37 4.85 3.03 -0.90
CA GLN A 37 4.54 3.90 0.24
C GLN A 37 4.66 5.37 -0.14
N LYS A 38 5.76 5.75 -0.82
CA LYS A 38 6.00 7.12 -1.27
C LYS A 38 4.95 7.58 -2.28
N GLU A 39 4.51 6.74 -3.21
CA GLU A 39 3.43 7.10 -4.13
C GLU A 39 2.13 7.43 -3.38
N LEU A 40 1.78 6.62 -2.37
CA LEU A 40 0.56 6.84 -1.59
C LEU A 40 0.65 8.11 -0.72
N GLN A 41 1.82 8.41 -0.15
CA GLN A 41 2.05 9.60 0.68
C GLN A 41 1.86 10.92 -0.09
N LYS A 42 1.98 10.92 -1.42
CA LYS A 42 1.75 12.12 -2.25
C LYS A 42 0.29 12.55 -2.29
N ILE A 43 -0.67 11.76 -1.80
CA ILE A 43 -2.10 12.04 -1.92
C ILE A 43 -2.51 13.44 -1.40
N ASN A 44 -1.82 13.96 -0.37
CA ASN A 44 -2.08 15.29 0.18
C ASN A 44 -1.38 16.44 -0.56
N MET A 45 -0.49 16.14 -1.51
CA MET A 45 0.13 17.14 -2.38
C MET A 45 -0.82 17.61 -3.49
N TYR A 46 -1.86 16.82 -3.79
CA TYR A 46 -2.81 17.09 -4.86
C TYR A 46 -4.17 17.53 -4.31
N LYS A 47 -4.87 18.39 -5.07
CA LYS A 47 -6.18 18.94 -4.70
C LYS A 47 -7.35 18.28 -5.43
N THR A 48 -7.15 17.82 -6.66
CA THR A 48 -8.25 17.26 -7.48
C THR A 48 -8.51 15.79 -7.11
N PRO A 49 -9.76 15.31 -7.17
CA PRO A 49 -10.08 13.90 -6.95
C PRO A 49 -9.30 12.97 -7.88
N ARG A 50 -9.16 13.38 -9.15
CA ARG A 50 -8.42 12.64 -10.18
C ARG A 50 -6.97 12.44 -9.79
N ASP A 51 -6.27 13.50 -9.42
CA ASP A 51 -4.84 13.40 -9.09
C ASP A 51 -4.61 12.62 -7.80
N LYS A 52 -5.50 12.75 -6.82
CA LYS A 52 -5.47 11.92 -5.60
C LYS A 52 -5.66 10.44 -5.92
N LEU A 53 -6.61 10.11 -6.81
CA LEU A 53 -6.81 8.74 -7.28
C LEU A 53 -5.57 8.22 -8.03
N MET A 54 -4.89 9.07 -8.80
CA MET A 54 -3.65 8.69 -9.47
C MET A 54 -2.55 8.28 -8.48
N CYS A 55 -2.44 8.90 -7.29
CA CYS A 55 -1.51 8.43 -6.25
C CYS A 55 -1.81 6.98 -5.82
N ILE A 56 -3.10 6.68 -5.60
CA ILE A 56 -3.54 5.32 -5.23
C ILE A 56 -3.22 4.34 -6.36
N LEU A 57 -3.56 4.68 -7.60
CA LEU A 57 -3.29 3.83 -8.76
C LEU A 57 -1.79 3.62 -9.00
N SER A 58 -0.96 4.65 -8.81
CA SER A 58 0.50 4.53 -8.89
C SER A 58 1.05 3.60 -7.82
N CYS A 59 0.57 3.72 -6.57
CA CYS A 59 0.89 2.79 -5.48
C CYS A 59 0.53 1.34 -5.87
N CYS A 60 -0.69 1.11 -6.36
CA CYS A 60 -1.14 -0.21 -6.81
C CYS A 60 -0.26 -0.77 -7.93
N LYS A 61 0.09 0.03 -8.95
CA LYS A 61 0.98 -0.40 -10.04
C LYS A 61 2.36 -0.82 -9.54
N VAL A 62 2.93 -0.06 -8.61
CA VAL A 62 4.23 -0.42 -8.01
C VAL A 62 4.10 -1.76 -7.28
N ILE A 63 3.04 -1.95 -6.48
CA ILE A 63 2.79 -3.22 -5.79
C ILE A 63 2.68 -4.39 -6.78
N SER A 64 1.85 -4.26 -7.82
CA SER A 64 1.67 -5.31 -8.82
C SER A 64 2.97 -5.66 -9.54
N ASN A 65 3.79 -4.67 -9.89
CA ASN A 65 5.08 -4.91 -10.54
C ASN A 65 6.06 -5.63 -9.61
N LEU A 66 6.08 -5.30 -8.32
CA LEU A 66 6.93 -5.96 -7.33
C LEU A 66 6.52 -7.42 -7.15
N LEU A 67 5.22 -7.68 -7.00
CA LEU A 67 4.69 -9.04 -6.90
C LEU A 67 4.99 -9.85 -8.17
N LEU A 68 4.82 -9.25 -9.35
CA LEU A 68 5.13 -9.92 -10.62
C LEU A 68 6.62 -10.29 -10.70
N ASN A 69 7.51 -9.35 -10.40
CA ASN A 69 8.96 -9.61 -10.43
C ASN A 69 9.38 -10.71 -9.45
N ALA A 70 8.79 -10.72 -8.26
CA ALA A 70 9.04 -11.77 -7.27
C ALA A 70 8.52 -13.13 -7.76
N SER A 71 7.31 -13.20 -8.34
CA SER A 71 6.77 -14.46 -8.89
C SER A 71 7.64 -15.03 -10.02
N LEU A 72 8.18 -14.15 -10.88
CA LEU A 72 9.11 -14.54 -11.94
C LEU A 72 10.44 -15.09 -11.38
N ALA A 73 10.89 -14.56 -10.24
CA ALA A 73 12.10 -15.03 -9.57
C ALA A 73 11.88 -16.35 -8.81
N SER A 74 10.67 -16.59 -8.29
CA SER A 74 10.30 -17.81 -7.56
C SER A 74 9.73 -18.93 -8.43
N ASN A 75 9.54 -18.70 -9.74
CA ASN A 75 8.80 -19.59 -10.66
C ASN A 75 7.39 -19.93 -10.16
N GLU A 76 6.75 -18.97 -9.50
CA GLU A 76 5.36 -19.07 -9.04
C GLU A 76 4.39 -18.53 -10.09
N ASN A 77 3.10 -18.81 -9.88
CA ASN A 77 2.04 -18.27 -10.73
C ASN A 77 1.98 -16.75 -10.62
N ALA A 78 1.41 -16.11 -11.65
CA ALA A 78 1.18 -14.67 -11.64
C ALA A 78 0.33 -14.27 -10.42
N PRO A 79 0.70 -13.19 -9.71
CA PRO A 79 0.03 -12.78 -8.48
C PRO A 79 -1.41 -12.32 -8.76
N GLY A 80 -2.33 -12.76 -7.92
CA GLY A 80 -3.74 -12.41 -7.92
C GLY A 80 -4.12 -11.45 -6.80
N ALA A 81 -5.40 -11.45 -6.44
CA ALA A 81 -5.93 -10.64 -5.36
C ALA A 81 -5.41 -11.09 -3.97
N ASP A 82 -5.15 -12.38 -3.82
CA ASP A 82 -4.69 -12.99 -2.57
C ASP A 82 -3.25 -12.56 -2.23
N GLU A 83 -2.41 -12.29 -3.23
CA GLU A 83 -1.09 -11.69 -3.01
C GLU A 83 -1.17 -10.15 -2.95
N PHE A 84 -2.06 -9.55 -3.75
CA PHE A 84 -2.13 -8.09 -3.89
C PHE A 84 -2.73 -7.38 -2.67
N LEU A 85 -3.87 -7.86 -2.16
CA LEU A 85 -4.60 -7.17 -1.10
C LEU A 85 -3.79 -7.11 0.20
N PRO A 86 -3.15 -8.19 0.68
CA PRO A 86 -2.25 -8.13 1.82
C PRO A 86 -1.11 -7.13 1.65
N ALA A 87 -0.47 -7.12 0.48
CA ALA A 87 0.61 -6.18 0.18
C ALA A 87 0.12 -4.73 0.21
N LEU A 88 -1.07 -4.46 -0.34
CA LEU A 88 -1.69 -3.13 -0.28
C LEU A 88 -2.01 -2.70 1.15
N ILE A 89 -2.53 -3.61 1.98
CA ILE A 89 -2.80 -3.33 3.40
C ILE A 89 -1.49 -2.99 4.13
N TYR A 90 -0.45 -3.81 3.94
CA TYR A 90 0.87 -3.62 4.54
C TYR A 90 1.47 -2.26 4.15
N VAL A 91 1.51 -1.97 2.85
CA VAL A 91 2.02 -0.71 2.30
C VAL A 91 1.22 0.48 2.85
N THR A 92 -0.11 0.37 2.92
CA THR A 92 -0.96 1.46 3.44
C THR A 92 -0.66 1.74 4.91
N ILE A 93 -0.50 0.71 5.74
CA ILE A 93 -0.16 0.86 7.17
C ILE A 93 1.22 1.49 7.34
N LYS A 94 2.23 1.02 6.57
CA LYS A 94 3.59 1.57 6.63
C LYS A 94 3.67 3.00 6.09
N ALA A 95 2.92 3.34 5.05
CA ALA A 95 2.86 4.69 4.49
C ALA A 95 2.17 5.68 5.44
N ASN A 96 1.12 5.23 6.15
CA ASN A 96 0.28 6.01 7.06
C ASN A 96 -0.04 7.44 6.54
N PRO A 97 -0.65 7.58 5.35
CA PRO A 97 -0.91 8.89 4.76
C PRO A 97 -1.86 9.71 5.64
N PRO A 98 -1.57 11.01 5.90
CA PRO A 98 -2.46 11.85 6.70
C PRO A 98 -3.84 11.98 6.06
N GLN A 99 -4.89 12.13 6.87
CA GLN A 99 -6.27 12.35 6.39
C GLN A 99 -6.76 11.30 5.37
N PHE A 100 -6.28 10.05 5.46
CA PHE A 100 -6.57 9.04 4.43
C PHE A 100 -8.07 8.73 4.30
N HIS A 101 -8.80 8.66 5.42
CA HIS A 101 -10.23 8.41 5.40
C HIS A 101 -10.99 9.51 4.66
N SER A 102 -10.68 10.77 4.96
CA SER A 102 -11.26 11.92 4.26
C SER A 102 -10.86 11.97 2.78
N ASN A 103 -9.62 11.63 2.43
CA ASN A 103 -9.19 11.55 1.03
C ASN A 103 -10.00 10.51 0.23
N LEU A 104 -10.22 9.32 0.78
CA LEU A 104 -11.01 8.28 0.12
C LEU A 104 -12.47 8.72 -0.08
N LEU A 105 -13.09 9.30 0.96
CA LEU A 105 -14.45 9.84 0.85
C LEU A 105 -14.55 10.98 -0.17
N TYR A 106 -13.53 11.82 -0.28
CA TYR A 106 -13.48 12.91 -1.25
C TYR A 106 -13.34 12.41 -2.69
N ILE A 107 -12.60 11.31 -2.93
CA ILE A 107 -12.48 10.70 -4.26
C ILE A 107 -13.78 10.01 -4.69
N GLN A 108 -14.50 9.41 -3.74
CA GLN A 108 -15.73 8.66 -4.00
C GLN A 108 -16.93 9.55 -4.38
N ARG A 109 -16.95 10.80 -3.93
CA ARG A 109 -18.05 11.75 -4.15
C ARG A 109 -17.84 12.57 -5.41
#